data_AF-A0A0G1NFS1-F1
#
_entry.id   AF-A0A0G1NFS1-F1
#
_cell.length_a   1.000
_cell.length_b   1.000
_cell.length_c   1.000
_cell.angle_alpha   90.00
_cell.angle_beta   90.00
_cell.angle_gamma   90.00
#
_symmetry.space_group_name_H-M   'P 1'
#
loop_
_entity.id
_entity.type
_entity.pdbx_description
1 polymer ?
#
loop_
_entity_poly.entity_id
_entity_poly.type
_entity_poly.pdbx_seq_one_letter_code
_entity_poly.pdbx_strand_id
1 'polypeptide(L)'
;MKIKNMFRAASVAALSLAPYLALAQFGGTPPTEPPIVGNTYGGIIDIFKTISGWMLGILIAVAVIFLIYAAFLYLTSGGEQESLTKAKNFLVYAIIAIGVGLLARGLVILAGTLFAGGSSPIN
;
A
#
# COMPACT_ATOMS: atom_id res chain seq x y z
N MET A 1 2.06 -33.83 -35.68
CA MET A 1 0.97 -34.05 -34.70
C MET A 1 -0.31 -33.50 -35.31
N LYS A 2 -1.36 -34.32 -35.49
CA LYS A 2 -2.54 -33.94 -36.28
C LYS A 2 -3.20 -32.68 -35.70
N ILE A 3 -3.51 -31.68 -36.53
CA ILE A 3 -4.17 -30.42 -36.13
C ILE A 3 -5.43 -30.67 -35.26
N LYS A 4 -6.09 -31.80 -35.50
CA LYS A 4 -7.27 -32.28 -34.76
C LYS A 4 -6.99 -32.56 -33.26
N ASN A 5 -5.76 -32.91 -32.89
CA ASN A 5 -5.36 -33.17 -31.51
C ASN A 5 -4.97 -31.87 -30.79
N MET A 6 -4.52 -30.84 -31.52
CA MET A 6 -4.20 -29.52 -30.99
C MET A 6 -5.47 -28.78 -30.55
N PHE A 7 -6.57 -28.95 -31.29
CA PHE A 7 -7.88 -28.39 -30.92
C PHE A 7 -8.46 -29.03 -29.66
N ARG A 8 -8.29 -30.35 -29.50
CA ARG A 8 -8.68 -31.06 -28.27
C ARG A 8 -7.82 -30.64 -27.07
N ALA A 9 -6.52 -30.44 -27.28
CA ALA A 9 -5.60 -29.96 -26.23
C ALA A 9 -5.94 -28.52 -25.79
N ALA A 10 -6.28 -27.64 -26.73
CA ALA A 10 -6.71 -26.26 -26.42
C ALA A 10 -8.01 -26.22 -25.61
N SER A 11 -8.97 -27.10 -25.91
CA SER A 11 -10.23 -27.22 -25.17
C SER A 11 -10.04 -27.73 -23.73
N VAL A 12 -9.19 -28.74 -23.52
CA VAL A 12 -8.88 -29.25 -22.18
C VAL A 12 -8.12 -28.22 -21.34
N ALA A 13 -7.20 -27.47 -21.96
CA ALA A 13 -6.47 -26.39 -21.29
C ALA A 13 -7.41 -25.26 -20.82
N ALA A 14 -8.42 -24.90 -21.62
CA ALA A 14 -9.41 -23.89 -21.26
C ALA A 14 -10.31 -24.35 -20.10
N LEU A 15 -10.73 -25.62 -20.11
CA LEU A 15 -11.53 -26.22 -19.02
C LEU A 15 -10.73 -26.36 -17.71
N SER A 16 -9.43 -26.61 -17.76
CA SER A 16 -8.58 -26.67 -16.56
C SER A 16 -8.28 -25.29 -15.97
N LEU A 17 -8.33 -24.22 -16.77
CA LEU A 17 -8.17 -22.85 -16.29
C LEU A 17 -9.48 -22.24 -15.77
N ALA A 18 -10.64 -22.79 -16.13
CA ALA A 18 -11.94 -22.31 -15.71
C ALA A 18 -12.14 -22.23 -14.17
N PRO A 19 -11.68 -23.20 -13.35
CA PRO A 19 -11.77 -23.10 -11.89
C PRO A 19 -10.98 -21.92 -11.34
N TYR A 20 -9.82 -21.61 -11.93
CA TYR A 20 -8.98 -20.50 -11.51
C TYR A 20 -9.59 -19.13 -11.86
N LEU A 21 -10.27 -19.03 -13.01
CA LEU A 21 -11.01 -17.83 -13.39
C LEU A 21 -12.28 -17.65 -12.55
N ALA A 22 -12.97 -18.75 -12.22
CA ALA A 22 -14.12 -18.72 -11.31
C ALA A 22 -13.72 -18.29 -9.89
N LEU A 23 -12.55 -18.73 -9.40
CA LEU A 23 -11.98 -18.25 -8.13
C LEU A 23 -11.55 -16.78 -8.20
N ALA A 24 -11.12 -16.27 -9.36
CA ALA A 24 -10.83 -14.85 -9.55
C ALA A 24 -12.09 -13.96 -9.51
N GLN A 25 -13.26 -14.50 -9.86
CA GLN A 25 -14.56 -13.82 -9.72
C GLN A 25 -15.13 -13.93 -8.29
N PHE A 26 -14.70 -14.93 -7.52
CA PHE A 26 -15.07 -15.09 -6.11
C PHE A 26 -14.31 -14.15 -5.17
N GLY A 27 -13.28 -13.46 -5.67
CA GLY A 27 -12.78 -12.21 -5.07
C GLY A 27 -13.72 -11.08 -5.46
N GLY A 28 -14.90 -11.03 -4.82
CA GLY A 28 -15.99 -10.13 -5.19
C GLY A 28 -15.49 -8.74 -5.53
N THR A 29 -15.79 -8.27 -6.74
CA THR A 29 -15.98 -6.82 -6.89
C THR A 29 -16.99 -6.46 -5.81
N PRO A 30 -16.66 -5.59 -4.84
CA PRO A 30 -17.62 -5.17 -3.84
C PRO A 30 -18.91 -4.79 -4.57
N PRO A 31 -20.10 -5.10 -4.02
CA PRO A 31 -21.36 -4.70 -4.64
C PRO A 31 -21.18 -3.24 -5.06
N THR A 32 -21.35 -2.97 -6.35
CA THR A 32 -21.33 -1.59 -6.85
C THR A 32 -22.50 -0.93 -6.14
N GLU A 33 -22.19 -0.25 -5.04
CA GLU A 33 -23.17 0.52 -4.29
C GLU A 33 -23.91 1.39 -5.32
N PRO A 34 -25.25 1.48 -5.23
CA PRO A 34 -25.98 2.44 -6.04
C PRO A 34 -25.26 3.80 -5.94
N PRO A 35 -25.14 4.57 -7.04
CA PRO A 35 -24.43 5.84 -6.99
C PRO A 35 -24.97 6.63 -5.80
N ILE A 36 -24.09 6.95 -4.84
CA ILE A 36 -24.47 7.62 -3.60
C ILE A 36 -24.99 9.01 -4.00
N VAL A 37 -26.29 9.12 -4.24
CA VAL A 37 -27.00 10.39 -4.23
C VAL A 37 -27.36 10.65 -2.78
N GLY A 38 -26.43 11.27 -2.05
CA GLY A 38 -26.71 11.80 -0.70
C GLY A 38 -25.68 11.44 0.35
N ASN A 39 -24.63 12.24 0.44
CA ASN A 39 -24.21 13.00 1.63
C ASN A 39 -22.79 13.52 1.33
N THR A 40 -22.67 14.81 1.03
CA THR A 40 -21.42 15.52 0.69
C THR A 40 -20.27 15.21 1.65
N TYR A 41 -20.57 14.78 2.88
CA TYR A 41 -19.61 14.36 3.90
C TYR A 41 -18.85 13.05 3.57
N GLY A 42 -19.49 12.05 2.94
CA GLY A 42 -18.85 10.76 2.64
C GLY A 42 -17.79 10.87 1.55
N GLY A 43 -18.11 11.58 0.46
CA GLY A 43 -17.17 11.80 -0.64
C GLY A 43 -15.92 12.59 -0.22
N ILE A 44 -16.07 13.56 0.69
CA ILE A 44 -14.92 14.30 1.25
C ILE A 44 -14.02 13.35 2.05
N ILE A 45 -14.60 12.50 2.90
CA ILE A 45 -13.83 11.54 3.71
C ILE A 45 -13.06 10.54 2.84
N ASP A 46 -13.63 10.07 1.73
CA ASP A 46 -12.95 9.14 0.82
C ASP A 46 -11.82 9.81 0.03
N ILE A 47 -11.98 11.08 -0.34
CA ILE A 47 -10.89 11.90 -0.90
C ILE A 47 -9.77 12.05 0.13
N PHE A 48 -10.10 12.33 1.40
CA PHE A 48 -9.11 12.42 2.47
C PHE A 48 -8.38 11.08 2.69
N LYS A 49 -9.08 9.95 2.73
CA LYS A 49 -8.46 8.61 2.84
C LYS A 49 -7.53 8.33 1.68
N THR A 50 -7.95 8.67 0.46
CA THR A 50 -7.14 8.49 -0.74
C THR A 50 -5.87 9.35 -0.66
N ILE A 51 -5.99 10.64 -0.38
CA ILE A 51 -4.85 11.57 -0.26
C ILE A 51 -3.90 11.12 0.86
N SER A 52 -4.41 10.75 2.04
CA SER A 52 -3.59 10.26 3.14
C SER A 52 -2.84 8.97 2.79
N GLY A 53 -3.48 8.05 2.06
CA GLY A 53 -2.83 6.83 1.57
C GLY A 53 -1.69 7.11 0.59
N TRP A 54 -1.93 8.00 -0.39
CA TRP A 54 -0.91 8.43 -1.35
C TRP A 54 0.24 9.18 -0.68
N MET A 55 -0.05 10.05 0.29
CA MET A 55 0.96 10.79 1.05
C MET A 55 1.87 9.87 1.86
N LEU A 56 1.30 8.83 2.49
CA LEU A 56 2.09 7.80 3.17
C LEU A 56 2.95 6.98 2.19
N GLY A 57 2.40 6.64 1.01
CA GLY A 57 3.15 5.94 -0.03
C GLY A 57 4.36 6.74 -0.52
N ILE A 58 4.17 8.03 -0.80
CA ILE A 58 5.23 8.95 -1.20
C ILE A 58 6.26 9.11 -0.08
N LEU A 59 5.82 9.24 1.18
CA LEU A 59 6.71 9.35 2.34
C LEU A 59 7.64 8.13 2.45
N ILE A 60 7.10 6.92 2.30
CA ILE A 60 7.89 5.68 2.33
C ILE A 60 8.87 5.63 1.13
N ALA A 61 8.41 5.99 -0.07
CA ALA A 61 9.26 6.02 -1.26
C ALA A 61 10.46 6.98 -1.09
N VAL A 62 10.20 8.18 -0.57
CA VAL A 62 11.23 9.19 -0.27
C VAL A 62 12.17 8.67 0.83
N ALA A 63 11.66 8.04 1.88
CA ALA A 63 12.47 7.47 2.94
C ALA A 63 13.48 6.43 2.41
N VAL A 64 13.08 5.57 1.47
CA VAL A 64 13.97 4.59 0.84
C VAL A 64 15.09 5.27 0.04
N ILE A 65 14.78 6.33 -0.71
CA ILE A 65 15.78 7.09 -1.46
C ILE A 65 16.82 7.71 -0.52
N PHE A 66 16.38 8.32 0.58
CA PHE A 66 17.27 8.89 1.58
C PHE A 66 18.11 7.83 2.29
N LEU A 67 17.56 6.64 2.52
CA LEU A 67 18.31 5.53 3.11
C LEU A 67 19.44 5.04 2.19
N ILE A 68 19.18 4.95 0.89
CA ILE A 68 20.21 4.62 -0.12
C ILE A 68 21.27 5.72 -0.18
N TYR A 69 20.86 6.99 -0.21
CA TYR A 69 21.79 8.12 -0.19
C TYR A 69 22.70 8.13 1.05
N ALA A 70 22.13 7.87 2.23
CA ALA A 70 22.88 7.73 3.48
C ALA A 70 23.91 6.61 3.41
N ALA A 71 23.54 5.46 2.85
CA ALA A 71 24.42 4.31 2.70
C ALA A 71 25.59 4.61 1.75
N PHE A 72 25.33 5.27 0.62
CA PHE A 72 26.39 5.70 -0.30
C PHE A 72 27.34 6.69 0.39
N LEU A 73 26.81 7.71 1.06
CA LEU A 73 27.63 8.69 1.77
C LEU A 73 28.48 8.04 2.86
N TYR A 74 27.96 7.01 3.54
CA TYR A 74 28.70 6.23 4.54
C TYR A 74 29.83 5.40 3.91
N LEU A 75 29.58 4.80 2.74
CA LEU A 75 30.59 4.00 2.03
C LEU A 75 31.68 4.85 1.38
N THR A 76 31.32 6.00 0.81
CA THR A 76 32.27 6.87 0.09
C THR A 76 33.05 7.83 0.99
N SER A 77 32.69 7.95 2.27
CA SER A 77 33.32 8.90 3.20
C SER A 77 34.76 8.54 3.59
N GLY A 78 35.23 7.33 3.28
CA GLY A 78 36.67 7.00 3.27
C GLY A 78 37.42 7.19 4.60
N GLY A 79 36.72 7.35 5.73
CA GLY A 79 37.33 7.63 7.04
C GLY A 79 37.39 9.09 7.45
N GLU A 80 36.93 10.03 6.61
CA GLU A 80 36.88 11.46 6.93
C GLU A 80 35.76 11.72 7.96
N GLN A 81 36.09 12.36 9.09
CA GLN A 81 35.22 12.46 10.27
C GLN A 81 33.95 13.26 10.01
N GLU A 82 34.03 14.33 9.21
CA GLU A 82 32.86 15.15 8.88
C GLU A 82 31.85 14.35 8.06
N SER A 83 32.32 13.64 7.05
CA SER A 83 31.51 12.85 6.14
C SER A 83 30.88 11.63 6.83
N LEU A 84 31.62 10.98 7.74
CA LEU A 84 31.08 9.92 8.60
C LEU A 84 29.99 10.42 9.53
N THR A 85 30.16 11.62 10.11
CA THR A 85 29.16 12.22 10.99
C THR A 85 27.88 12.56 10.24
N LYS A 86 28.00 13.14 9.03
CA LYS A 86 26.83 13.40 8.15
C LYS A 86 26.09 12.11 7.79
N ALA A 87 26.81 11.06 7.41
CA ALA A 87 26.22 9.78 7.06
C ALA A 87 25.46 9.13 8.24
N LYS A 88 26.03 9.20 9.45
CA LYS A 88 25.36 8.73 10.68
C LYS A 88 24.08 9.50 10.97
N ASN A 89 24.10 10.82 10.85
CA ASN A 89 22.91 11.65 11.06
C ASN A 89 21.80 11.31 10.04
N PHE A 90 22.17 11.12 8.77
CA PHE A 90 21.24 10.68 7.75
C PHE A 90 20.63 9.31 8.05
N LEU A 91 21.43 8.37 8.57
CA LEU A 91 20.95 7.06 8.98
C LEU A 91 19.93 7.17 10.13
N VAL A 92 20.21 7.99 11.14
CA VAL A 92 19.30 8.25 12.27
C VAL A 92 17.98 8.86 11.78
N TYR A 93 18.03 9.84 10.88
CA TYR A 93 16.81 10.41 10.30
C TYR A 93 16.01 9.41 9.48
N ALA A 94 16.67 8.51 8.73
CA ALA A 94 15.98 7.45 8.01
C ALA A 94 15.26 6.48 8.97
N ILE A 95 15.88 6.11 10.09
CA ILE A 95 15.27 5.28 11.13
C ILE A 95 14.05 5.98 11.75
N ILE A 96 14.17 7.27 12.07
CA ILE A 96 13.07 8.06 12.60
C ILE A 96 11.91 8.13 11.60
N ALA A 97 12.18 8.34 10.31
CA ALA A 97 11.16 8.39 9.27
C ALA A 97 10.36 7.07 9.18
N ILE A 98 11.04 5.93 9.25
CA ILE A 98 10.39 4.61 9.28
C ILE A 98 9.55 4.46 10.55
N GLY A 99 10.09 4.85 11.71
CA GLY A 99 9.37 4.81 12.98
C GLY A 99 8.11 5.67 12.97
N VAL A 100 8.20 6.91 12.49
CA VAL A 100 7.06 7.84 12.34
C VAL A 100 6.03 7.28 11.36
N GLY A 101 6.45 6.67 10.24
CA GLY A 101 5.54 6.05 9.28
C GLY A 101 4.73 4.88 9.87
N LEU A 102 5.38 4.04 10.68
CA LEU A 102 4.73 2.95 11.41
C LEU A 102 3.74 3.48 12.46
N LEU A 103 4.15 4.48 13.24
CA LEU A 103 3.28 5.12 14.25
C LEU A 103 2.09 5.82 13.61
N ALA A 104 2.27 6.48 12.47
CA ALA A 104 1.17 7.13 11.76
C ALA A 104 0.05 6.15 11.39
N ARG A 105 0.37 4.95 10.89
CA ARG A 105 -0.65 3.91 10.66
C ARG A 105 -1.33 3.45 11.94
N GLY A 106 -0.56 3.22 13.00
CA GLY A 106 -1.10 2.82 14.29
C GLY A 106 -2.08 3.84 14.86
N LEU A 107 -1.73 5.12 14.81
CA LEU A 107 -2.56 6.23 15.29
C LEU A 107 -3.84 6.39 14.47
N VAL A 108 -3.80 6.23 13.15
CA VAL A 108 -5.00 6.29 12.30
C VAL A 108 -6.00 5.19 12.65
N ILE A 109 -5.51 3.97 12.90
CA ILE A 109 -6.35 2.84 13.31
C ILE A 109 -6.97 3.11 14.69
N LEU A 110 -6.15 3.53 15.66
CA LEU A 110 -6.61 3.86 17.00
C LEU A 110 -7.63 5.00 17.00
N ALA A 111 -7.38 6.08 16.25
CA ALA A 111 -8.33 7.16 16.07
C ALA A 111 -9.65 6.64 15.47
N GLY A 112 -9.57 5.82 14.41
CA GLY A 112 -10.74 5.17 13.82
C GLY A 112 -11.54 4.36 14.83
N THR A 113 -10.90 3.58 15.70
CA THR A 113 -11.57 2.78 16.73
C THR A 113 -12.21 3.65 17.82
N LEU A 114 -11.54 4.73 18.26
CA LEU A 114 -12.07 5.64 19.27
C LEU A 114 -13.26 6.46 18.74
N PHE A 115 -13.23 6.86 17.47
CA PHE A 115 -14.33 7.60 16.85
C PHE A 115 -15.47 6.68 16.36
N ALA A 116 -15.19 5.43 15.97
CA ALA A 116 -16.20 4.45 15.58
C ALA A 116 -16.93 3.81 16.77
N GLY A 117 -16.34 3.83 17.97
CA GLY A 117 -16.97 3.33 19.20
C GLY A 117 -18.16 4.15 19.70
N GLY A 118 -18.48 5.29 19.07
CA GLY A 118 -19.62 6.14 19.40
C GLY A 118 -20.88 5.93 18.55
N SER A 119 -20.79 5.25 17.40
CA SER A 119 -21.94 4.99 16.53
C SER A 119 -22.50 3.59 16.80
N SER A 120 -23.25 3.45 17.89
CA SER A 120 -24.17 2.32 18.03
C SER A 120 -25.22 2.43 16.92
N PRO A 121 -25.53 1.35 16.18
CA PRO A 121 -26.69 1.31 15.32
C PRO A 121 -27.93 1.54 16.19
N ILE A 122 -28.49 2.74 16.14
CA ILE A 122 -29.87 2.98 16.56
C ILE A 122 -30.74 2.14 15.63
N ASN A 123 -31.47 1.20 16.25
CA ASN A 123 -32.58 0.48 15.66
C ASN A 123 -33.52 1.45 14.93
#